data_AF-A0A413T942-F1
#
_entry.id   AF-A0A413T942-F1
#
_cell.length_a   1.000
_cell.length_b   1.000
_cell.length_c   1.000
_cell.angle_alpha   90.00
_cell.angle_beta   90.00
_cell.angle_gamma   90.00
#
_symmetry.space_group_name_H-M   'P 1'
#
loop_
_entity.id
_entity.type
_entity.pdbx_description
1 polymer ?
#
loop_
_entity_poly.entity_id
_entity_poly.type
_entity_poly.pdbx_seq_one_letter_code
_entity_poly.pdbx_strand_id
1 'polypeptide(L)'
;MERNSGKAFDCSSLAYYAWKSAGVDILFGGGTTAAAEAEGLKYKTVKEENLQPGDLIFYSYTTNGRYKNISHVGIYVGNGKMVEAVDEAHGVCLGNYHNGGLVMICRPKK
;
A
#
# COMPACT_ATOMS: atom_id res chain seq x y z
N MET A 1 23.46 -11.18 5.47
CA MET A 1 22.48 -10.92 4.39
C MET A 1 22.00 -9.49 4.56
N GLU A 2 22.54 -8.59 3.75
CA GLU A 2 22.31 -7.14 3.84
C GLU A 2 20.82 -6.83 3.64
N ARG A 3 20.18 -6.31 4.70
CA ARG A 3 18.80 -5.85 4.69
C ARG A 3 18.73 -4.46 4.03
N ASN A 4 19.16 -4.35 2.78
CA ASN A 4 19.04 -3.10 2.03
C ASN A 4 17.65 -3.01 1.37
N SER A 5 16.63 -2.76 2.18
CA SER A 5 15.24 -2.50 1.73
C SER A 5 14.47 -1.72 2.79
N GLY A 6 15.08 -0.65 3.32
CA GLY A 6 14.51 0.15 4.41
C GLY A 6 13.19 0.86 4.06
N LYS A 7 12.94 1.19 2.80
CA LYS A 7 11.77 2.03 2.46
C LYS A 7 10.45 1.27 2.30
N ALA A 8 10.51 0.01 1.86
CA ALA A 8 9.31 -0.76 1.48
C ALA A 8 8.71 -1.57 2.63
N PHE A 9 9.53 -1.97 3.60
CA PHE A 9 9.07 -2.71 4.79
C PHE A 9 8.37 -1.82 5.80
N ASP A 10 8.67 -0.54 5.69
CA ASP A 10 8.43 0.45 6.70
C ASP A 10 7.08 1.16 6.45
N CYS A 11 6.80 1.47 5.17
CA CYS A 11 5.52 2.00 4.74
C CYS A 11 4.33 1.05 4.98
N SER A 12 4.52 -0.25 4.78
CA SER A 12 3.47 -1.26 4.86
C SER A 12 3.19 -1.74 6.28
N SER A 13 4.20 -1.74 7.15
CA SER A 13 3.99 -1.95 8.58
C SER A 13 3.13 -0.85 9.17
N LEU A 14 3.37 0.40 8.77
CA LEU A 14 2.55 1.54 9.19
C LEU A 14 1.14 1.48 8.60
N ALA A 15 1.00 1.18 7.30
CA ALA A 15 -0.32 1.00 6.67
C ALA A 15 -1.14 -0.07 7.39
N TYR A 16 -0.51 -1.19 7.75
CA TYR A 16 -1.11 -2.23 8.58
C TYR A 16 -1.57 -1.69 9.93
N TYR A 17 -0.74 -0.95 10.67
CA TYR A 17 -1.14 -0.38 11.96
C TYR A 17 -2.28 0.64 11.83
N ALA A 18 -2.28 1.48 10.79
CA ALA A 18 -3.33 2.45 10.53
C ALA A 18 -4.68 1.75 10.25
N TRP A 19 -4.68 0.74 9.38
CA TRP A 19 -5.87 -0.04 9.08
C TRP A 19 -6.31 -0.90 10.26
N LYS A 20 -5.37 -1.47 11.02
CA LYS A 20 -5.66 -2.22 12.25
C LYS A 20 -6.32 -1.32 13.29
N SER A 21 -5.87 -0.07 13.43
CA SER A 21 -6.52 0.93 14.29
C SER A 21 -7.93 1.29 13.78
N ALA A 22 -8.15 1.31 12.46
CA ALA A 22 -9.47 1.40 11.85
C ALA A 22 -10.31 0.09 11.93
N GLY A 23 -9.77 -0.97 12.51
CA GLY A 23 -10.42 -2.27 12.68
C GLY A 23 -10.43 -3.15 11.42
N VAL A 24 -9.44 -2.99 10.54
CA VAL A 24 -9.26 -3.80 9.33
C VAL A 24 -7.89 -4.46 9.37
N ASP A 25 -7.87 -5.79 9.37
CA ASP A 25 -6.63 -6.55 9.30
C ASP A 25 -6.24 -6.77 7.84
N ILE A 26 -5.15 -6.16 7.42
CA ILE A 26 -4.56 -6.33 6.08
C ILE A 26 -3.31 -7.22 6.10
N LEU A 27 -3.07 -7.95 7.19
CA LEU A 27 -1.91 -8.83 7.34
C LEU A 27 -2.08 -10.03 6.41
N PHE A 28 -1.08 -10.31 5.58
CA PHE A 28 -1.13 -11.43 4.66
C PHE A 28 0.16 -12.26 4.73
N GLY A 29 0.01 -13.58 4.85
CA GLY A 29 1.15 -14.51 4.85
C GLY A 29 2.18 -14.33 5.97
N GLY A 30 1.83 -13.63 7.07
CA GLY A 30 2.75 -13.33 8.17
C GLY A 30 3.67 -12.12 7.92
N GLY A 31 3.45 -11.36 6.85
CA GLY A 31 4.21 -10.16 6.51
C GLY A 31 3.34 -8.91 6.43
N THR A 32 3.83 -7.81 6.96
CA THR A 32 3.27 -6.47 6.79
C THR A 32 3.95 -5.77 5.61
N THR A 33 3.98 -6.40 4.44
CA THR A 33 4.60 -5.83 3.23
C THR A 33 3.55 -5.45 2.21
N ALA A 34 3.77 -4.36 1.47
CA ALA A 34 2.86 -3.91 0.40
C ALA A 34 2.55 -5.02 -0.60
N ALA A 35 3.54 -5.84 -0.91
CA ALA A 35 3.38 -7.01 -1.78
C ALA A 35 2.45 -8.08 -1.20
N ALA A 36 2.55 -8.37 0.10
CA ALA A 36 1.69 -9.33 0.78
C ALA A 36 0.26 -8.81 0.89
N GLU A 37 0.09 -7.55 1.29
CA GLU A 37 -1.22 -6.88 1.37
C GLU A 37 -1.93 -6.92 0.00
N ALA A 38 -1.20 -6.60 -1.07
CA ALA A 38 -1.71 -6.68 -2.43
C ALA A 38 -2.09 -8.11 -2.84
N GLU A 39 -1.31 -9.11 -2.45
CA GLU A 39 -1.61 -10.52 -2.73
C GLU A 39 -2.88 -10.99 -1.99
N GLY A 40 -3.05 -10.59 -0.73
CA GLY A 40 -4.26 -10.87 0.04
C GLY A 40 -5.50 -10.15 -0.51
N LEU A 41 -5.31 -8.95 -1.03
CA LEU A 41 -6.38 -8.13 -1.59
C LEU A 41 -6.56 -8.32 -3.11
N LYS A 42 -5.88 -9.27 -3.74
CA LYS A 42 -5.94 -9.50 -5.20
C LYS A 42 -7.36 -9.72 -5.74
N TYR A 43 -8.24 -10.28 -4.90
CA TYR A 43 -9.66 -10.52 -5.24
C TYR A 43 -10.56 -9.30 -4.99
N LYS A 44 -10.06 -8.25 -4.33
CA LYS A 44 -10.77 -6.99 -4.06
C LYS A 44 -10.19 -5.83 -4.90
N THR A 45 -9.74 -6.13 -6.11
CA THR A 45 -9.17 -5.15 -7.02
C THR A 45 -10.24 -4.17 -7.52
N VAL A 46 -9.87 -2.89 -7.60
CA VAL A 46 -10.71 -1.78 -8.06
C VAL A 46 -10.03 -1.13 -9.25
N LYS A 47 -10.82 -0.61 -10.19
CA LYS A 47 -10.30 0.18 -11.31
C LYS A 47 -10.06 1.63 -10.89
N GLU A 48 -9.10 2.31 -11.51
CA GLU A 48 -8.83 3.73 -11.27
C GLU A 48 -10.08 4.61 -11.41
N GLU A 49 -10.94 4.33 -12.40
CA GLU A 49 -12.22 5.03 -12.60
C GLU A 49 -13.20 4.90 -11.42
N ASN A 50 -13.03 3.87 -10.58
CA ASN A 50 -13.86 3.56 -9.41
C ASN A 50 -13.15 3.88 -8.09
N LEU A 51 -12.04 4.64 -8.12
CA LEU A 51 -11.29 5.06 -6.94
C LEU A 51 -12.20 5.80 -5.95
N GLN A 52 -12.22 5.29 -4.72
CA GLN A 52 -12.95 5.86 -3.60
C GLN A 52 -12.01 6.05 -2.40
N PRO A 53 -12.28 7.05 -1.56
CA PRO A 53 -11.53 7.24 -0.33
C PRO A 53 -11.50 5.94 0.49
N GLY A 54 -10.29 5.50 0.88
CA GLY A 54 -10.02 4.23 1.55
C GLY A 54 -9.47 3.12 0.64
N ASP A 55 -9.35 3.34 -0.68
CA ASP A 55 -8.70 2.37 -1.57
C ASP A 55 -7.18 2.33 -1.37
N LEU A 56 -6.62 1.13 -1.27
CA LEU A 56 -5.18 0.89 -1.25
C LEU A 56 -4.64 0.85 -2.67
N ILE A 57 -3.65 1.68 -2.95
CA ILE A 57 -2.96 1.80 -4.23
C ILE A 57 -1.56 1.24 -4.08
N PHE A 58 -1.21 0.23 -4.87
CA PHE A 58 0.09 -0.43 -4.82
C PHE A 58 0.96 -0.01 -5.99
N TYR A 59 2.21 0.31 -5.70
CA TYR A 59 3.20 0.80 -6.65
C TYR A 59 4.44 -0.10 -6.72
N SER A 60 5.05 -0.20 -7.90
CA SER A 60 6.30 -0.91 -8.18
C SER A 60 7.32 0.08 -8.75
N TYR A 61 8.16 0.63 -7.90
CA TYR A 61 9.27 1.49 -8.32
C TYR A 61 10.57 0.71 -8.50
N THR A 62 10.69 -0.47 -7.90
CA THR A 62 11.91 -1.27 -7.94
C THR A 62 11.61 -2.76 -8.05
N THR A 63 12.42 -3.47 -8.83
CA THR A 63 12.36 -4.92 -8.95
C THR A 63 12.96 -5.54 -7.69
N ASN A 64 12.09 -5.91 -6.75
CA ASN A 64 12.48 -6.53 -5.48
C ASN A 64 12.25 -8.06 -5.44
N GLY A 65 11.76 -8.65 -6.53
CA GLY A 65 11.46 -10.09 -6.62
C GLY A 65 10.27 -10.55 -5.76
N ARG A 66 9.49 -9.62 -5.19
CA ARG A 66 8.26 -9.90 -4.42
C ARG A 66 7.03 -9.90 -5.34
N TYR A 67 5.85 -10.14 -4.78
CA TYR A 67 4.58 -10.16 -5.51
C TYR A 67 4.44 -8.90 -6.39
N LYS A 68 4.40 -9.11 -7.72
CA LYS A 68 4.35 -8.06 -8.77
C LYS A 68 5.40 -6.94 -8.62
N ASN A 69 6.54 -7.20 -7.98
CA ASN A 69 7.55 -6.18 -7.64
C ASN A 69 7.00 -4.98 -6.85
N ILE A 70 5.90 -5.18 -6.12
CA ILE A 70 5.28 -4.12 -5.33
C ILE A 70 6.26 -3.72 -4.23
N SER A 71 6.56 -2.43 -4.20
CA SER A 71 7.56 -1.83 -3.32
C SER A 71 7.00 -0.68 -2.49
N HIS A 72 5.80 -0.18 -2.79
CA HIS A 72 5.19 0.93 -2.09
C HIS A 72 3.66 0.81 -2.09
N VAL A 73 3.03 1.41 -1.08
CA VAL A 73 1.57 1.41 -0.88
C VAL A 73 1.10 2.80 -0.46
N GLY A 74 0.04 3.27 -1.08
CA GLY A 74 -0.70 4.48 -0.71
C GLY A 74 -2.18 4.17 -0.49
N ILE A 75 -2.90 5.09 0.14
CA ILE A 75 -4.33 5.02 0.45
C ILE A 75 -4.99 6.21 -0.21
N TYR A 76 -5.84 6.00 -1.21
CA TYR A 76 -6.59 7.08 -1.81
C TYR A 76 -7.52 7.73 -0.79
N VAL A 77 -7.57 9.06 -0.73
CA VAL A 77 -8.46 9.80 0.19
C VAL A 77 -9.47 10.70 -0.54
N GLY A 78 -9.57 10.55 -1.86
CA GLY A 78 -10.46 11.37 -2.67
C GLY A 78 -9.84 12.70 -3.08
N ASN A 79 -10.58 13.44 -3.92
CA ASN A 79 -10.18 14.76 -4.39
C ASN A 79 -8.81 14.80 -5.11
N GLY A 80 -8.45 13.70 -5.80
CA GLY A 80 -7.14 13.57 -6.46
C GLY A 80 -5.96 13.46 -5.48
N LYS A 81 -6.23 13.15 -4.21
CA LYS A 81 -5.21 13.00 -3.18
C LYS A 81 -5.13 11.57 -2.69
N MET A 82 -3.93 11.19 -2.30
CA MET A 82 -3.66 9.91 -1.67
C MET A 82 -2.79 10.13 -0.44
N VAL A 83 -2.82 9.17 0.44
CA VAL A 83 -2.13 9.15 1.70
C VAL A 83 -1.12 8.02 1.61
N GLU A 84 0.15 8.36 1.48
CA GLU A 84 1.25 7.40 1.37
C GLU A 84 2.01 7.31 2.69
N ALA A 85 2.41 6.11 3.08
CA ALA A 85 3.30 5.93 4.21
C ALA A 85 4.74 6.11 3.71
N VAL A 86 5.41 7.16 4.19
CA VAL A 86 6.72 7.57 3.66
C VAL A 86 7.85 6.84 4.38
N ASP A 87 7.85 6.82 5.72
CA ASP A 87 8.87 6.18 6.58
C ASP A 87 8.44 6.24 8.07
N GLU A 88 9.03 5.43 8.95
CA GLU A 88 8.80 5.28 10.40
C GLU A 88 8.97 6.62 11.12
N ALA A 89 9.88 7.45 10.60
CA ALA A 89 10.20 8.77 11.11
C ALA A 89 9.19 9.87 10.71
N HIS A 90 8.48 9.70 9.58
CA HIS A 90 7.57 10.73 9.04
C HIS A 90 6.09 10.32 9.12
N GLY A 91 5.82 9.03 9.26
CA GLY A 91 4.49 8.48 9.34
C GLY A 91 3.74 8.52 8.01
N VAL A 92 2.44 8.81 8.11
CA VAL A 92 1.48 8.84 7.02
C VAL A 92 1.42 10.26 6.44
N CYS A 93 1.80 10.43 5.17
CA CYS A 93 1.83 11.72 4.49
C CYS A 93 0.73 11.84 3.44
N LEU A 94 0.14 13.03 3.31
CA LEU A 94 -0.83 13.33 2.25
C LEU A 94 -0.08 13.80 0.99
N GLY A 95 -0.12 12.99 -0.06
CA GLY A 95 0.40 13.28 -1.39
C GLY A 95 -0.70 13.53 -2.43
N ASN A 96 -0.28 13.93 -3.63
CA ASN A 96 -1.15 13.94 -4.79
C ASN A 96 -1.20 12.53 -5.41
N TYR A 97 -2.39 12.11 -5.81
CA TYR A 97 -2.56 10.86 -6.54
C TYR A 97 -1.78 10.90 -7.85
N HIS A 98 -1.06 9.82 -8.13
CA HIS A 98 -0.36 9.63 -9.39
C HIS A 98 -0.39 8.17 -9.82
N ASN A 99 -0.34 7.92 -11.13
CA ASN A 99 -0.30 6.59 -11.74
C ASN A 99 1.15 6.11 -12.01
N GLY A 100 2.16 6.92 -11.71
CA GLY A 100 3.56 6.55 -11.97
C GLY A 100 3.97 5.28 -11.21
N GLY A 101 4.08 4.15 -11.92
CA GLY A 101 4.43 2.86 -11.32
C GLY A 101 3.25 2.13 -10.66
N LEU A 102 2.01 2.49 -10.97
CA LEU A 102 0.81 1.80 -10.49
C LEU A 102 0.81 0.33 -10.90
N VAL A 103 0.61 -0.56 -9.94
CA VAL A 103 0.51 -2.00 -10.17
C VAL A 103 -0.92 -2.47 -10.05
N MET A 104 -1.59 -2.08 -8.97
CA MET A 104 -2.97 -2.48 -8.69
C MET A 104 -3.59 -1.61 -7.60
N ILE A 105 -4.91 -1.49 -7.62
CA ILE A 105 -5.69 -0.80 -6.61
C ILE A 105 -6.60 -1.84 -5.98
N CYS A 106 -6.70 -1.85 -4.66
CA CYS A 106 -7.57 -2.76 -3.94
C CYS A 106 -8.38 -2.04 -2.87
N ARG A 107 -9.59 -2.53 -2.63
CA ARG A 107 -10.46 -1.99 -1.57
C ARG A 107 -10.49 -2.92 -0.36
N PRO A 108 -9.85 -2.57 0.76
CA PRO A 108 -10.04 -3.29 2.01
C PRO A 108 -11.44 -3.00 2.56
N LYS A 109 -12.42 -3.83 2.21
CA LYS A 109 -13.75 -3.83 2.84
C LYS A 109 -13.75 -4.71 4.09
N LYS A 110 -14.39 -4.24 5.17
CA LYS A 110 -14.91 -5.07 6.26
C LYS A 110 -15.81 -6.18 5.74
#